data_AF-A0A1V6T8A0-F1
#
_entry.id   AF-A0A1V6T8A0-F1
#
_cell.length_a   1.000
_cell.length_b   1.000
_cell.length_c   1.000
_cell.angle_alpha   90.00
_cell.angle_beta   90.00
_cell.angle_gamma   90.00
#
_symmetry.space_group_name_H-M   'P 1'
#
loop_
_entity.id
_entity.type
_entity.pdbx_description
1 polymer ?
#
loop_
_entity_poly.entity_id
_entity_poly.type
_entity_poly.pdbx_seq_one_letter_code
_entity_poly.pdbx_strand_id
1 'polypeptide(L)'
;MSSSMLPVALQNKLVGYGRVSSAHLSASNLDLIRNIVFILFILRYTRKTFYSIRGYGILGSIRNIYISLRLFCYSIFLRVPGVRGQVDKQVSTAITNLESKLVNSGPDVTRYLTLPKEGWSPEQVRAELDKLAGLEHTRWEDGRVSGAVYHGGAELLKLQAEAFGQFGVANPIHPDVFPGVRKMEAEVVAMVLALFNAPSDGAGVTTSGGTESILMACLAARQKAFLERGVTEPEMIIPDTAHAAFIKACNYFKIKLHRVPCPEPEFKVDVHAVRRLINPNTVLLVGSAPNFPHGIVDDIPGLSHLATKYKIPLHVDCCLGSFVIAHLKKAGFPSPYEEEGGFDFRQPGVTSISVDTHKYGFAPKGNSVLIYRNKSYRNNQYFIYPDWSGGVYASPSVAGSRPGALIAGCWASLMSVGEAGYVNSCTDIINAARKFETAVRTDATISLHMEVIGNPIVSVVAFRSKNGAIDIYDIADDLSAKGWHLNALQSPAAIHCAFTIPTAKAVDQLIADLTEVIGKELEKAEQRKREGKSYILNRGDTSALYGVAGSIPDKSVVSRLAEGFLDTLYKA
;
A
#
# COMPACT_ATOMS: atom_id res chain seq x y z
N MET A 1 -57.96 21.34 -64.41
CA MET A 1 -59.31 20.92 -63.95
C MET A 1 -59.16 19.47 -63.51
N SER A 2 -59.20 19.13 -62.23
CA SER A 2 -60.41 19.04 -61.43
C SER A 2 -60.04 19.11 -59.93
N SER A 3 -60.71 20.00 -59.22
CA SER A 3 -60.67 20.19 -57.76
C SER A 3 -61.55 19.16 -57.07
N SER A 4 -60.99 18.36 -56.17
CA SER A 4 -61.77 17.54 -55.23
C SER A 4 -62.05 18.36 -53.97
N MET A 5 -63.31 18.71 -53.77
CA MET A 5 -63.84 19.35 -52.57
C MET A 5 -64.04 18.30 -51.47
N LEU A 6 -63.38 18.48 -50.33
CA LEU A 6 -63.63 17.69 -49.13
C LEU A 6 -64.99 18.06 -48.49
N PRO A 7 -65.76 17.10 -47.94
CA PRO A 7 -67.08 17.37 -47.38
C PRO A 7 -67.05 18.23 -46.10
N VAL A 8 -67.96 19.22 -46.03
CA VAL A 8 -68.16 20.17 -44.91
C VAL A 8 -68.42 19.49 -43.55
N ALA A 9 -68.82 18.20 -43.54
CA ALA A 9 -69.02 17.43 -42.31
C ALA A 9 -67.71 17.14 -41.53
N LEU A 10 -66.53 17.26 -42.16
CA LEU A 10 -65.22 17.09 -41.53
C LEU A 10 -64.61 18.38 -40.94
N GLN A 11 -65.14 19.56 -41.29
CA GLN A 11 -64.65 20.83 -40.74
C GLN A 11 -65.14 21.09 -39.30
N ASN A 12 -66.32 20.57 -38.93
CA ASN A 12 -66.90 20.84 -37.61
C ASN A 12 -66.41 19.92 -36.48
N LYS A 13 -65.57 18.90 -36.75
CA LYS A 13 -64.87 18.11 -35.72
C LYS A 13 -63.47 18.62 -35.37
N LEU A 14 -62.94 19.59 -36.11
CA LEU A 14 -61.60 20.16 -35.89
C LEU A 14 -61.60 21.51 -35.13
N VAL A 15 -62.77 22.06 -34.79
CA VAL A 15 -62.92 23.35 -34.09
C VAL A 15 -63.29 23.19 -32.60
N GLY A 16 -63.30 21.95 -32.10
CA GLY A 16 -63.75 21.61 -30.74
C GLY A 16 -62.68 21.41 -29.67
N TYR A 17 -61.40 21.77 -29.91
CA TYR A 17 -60.41 21.83 -28.83
C TYR A 17 -60.25 23.28 -28.39
N GLY A 18 -61.03 23.63 -27.37
CA GLY A 18 -60.84 24.86 -26.61
C GLY A 18 -59.38 25.00 -26.19
N ARG A 19 -58.87 26.23 -26.29
CA ARG A 19 -57.57 26.68 -25.78
C ARG A 19 -57.41 26.26 -24.32
N VAL A 20 -56.81 25.10 -24.07
CA VAL A 20 -56.06 24.86 -22.84
C VAL A 20 -54.69 25.46 -23.08
N SER A 21 -54.40 26.53 -22.33
CA SER A 21 -53.13 27.25 -22.37
C SER A 21 -51.94 26.28 -22.47
N SER A 22 -51.14 26.40 -23.53
CA SER A 22 -49.86 25.70 -23.68
C SER A 22 -48.92 25.95 -22.49
N ALA A 23 -49.12 27.03 -21.75
CA ALA A 23 -48.38 27.34 -20.52
C ALA A 23 -48.76 26.44 -19.33
N HIS A 24 -50.00 25.92 -19.26
CA HIS A 24 -50.40 24.98 -18.20
C HIS A 24 -49.84 23.58 -18.42
N LEU A 25 -49.76 23.12 -19.69
CA LEU A 25 -49.10 21.86 -20.05
C LEU A 25 -47.58 21.93 -19.85
N SER A 26 -46.94 23.07 -20.14
CA SER A 26 -45.52 23.24 -19.85
C SER A 26 -45.23 23.35 -18.35
N ALA A 27 -46.09 24.02 -17.57
CA ALA A 27 -45.95 24.13 -16.12
C ALA A 27 -46.17 22.79 -15.41
N SER A 28 -47.18 22.00 -15.82
CA SER A 28 -47.41 20.65 -15.26
C SER A 28 -46.28 19.68 -15.59
N ASN A 29 -45.67 19.81 -16.78
CA ASN A 29 -44.52 19.00 -17.18
C ASN A 29 -43.25 19.40 -16.40
N LEU A 30 -43.07 20.69 -16.09
CA LEU A 30 -41.98 21.16 -15.23
C LEU A 30 -42.16 20.73 -13.77
N ASP A 31 -43.39 20.76 -13.24
CA ASP A 31 -43.70 20.24 -11.90
C ASP A 31 -43.49 18.73 -11.82
N LEU A 32 -43.87 17.98 -12.86
CA LEU A 32 -43.61 16.55 -12.96
C LEU A 32 -42.11 16.25 -13.00
N ILE A 33 -41.34 16.96 -13.84
CA ILE A 33 -39.88 16.83 -13.90
C ILE A 33 -39.25 17.18 -12.54
N ARG A 34 -39.68 18.27 -11.91
CA ARG A 34 -39.22 18.67 -10.56
C ARG A 34 -39.50 17.56 -9.54
N ASN A 35 -40.70 17.00 -9.54
CA ASN A 35 -41.07 15.93 -8.62
C ASN A 35 -40.27 14.65 -8.87
N ILE A 36 -40.05 14.28 -10.14
CA ILE A 36 -39.19 13.15 -10.52
C ILE A 36 -37.76 13.37 -10.02
N VAL A 37 -37.17 14.55 -10.29
CA VAL A 37 -35.82 14.91 -9.83
C VAL A 37 -35.73 14.87 -8.30
N PHE A 38 -36.74 15.40 -7.61
CA PHE A 38 -36.81 15.37 -6.15
C PHE A 38 -36.93 13.94 -5.59
N ILE A 39 -37.78 13.09 -6.18
CA ILE A 39 -37.90 11.69 -5.81
C ILE A 39 -36.57 10.95 -6.02
N LEU A 40 -35.90 11.15 -7.16
CA LEU A 40 -34.58 10.56 -7.43
C LEU A 40 -33.53 11.04 -6.43
N PHE A 41 -33.57 12.32 -6.05
CA PHE A 41 -32.74 12.89 -4.99
C PHE A 41 -33.00 12.17 -3.65
N ILE A 42 -34.26 12.09 -3.20
CA ILE A 42 -34.61 11.41 -1.95
C ILE A 42 -34.19 9.94 -1.98
N LEU A 43 -34.48 9.21 -3.05
CA LEU A 43 -34.08 7.81 -3.19
C LEU A 43 -32.56 7.64 -3.12
N ARG A 44 -31.80 8.53 -3.75
CA ARG A 44 -30.33 8.51 -3.70
C ARG A 44 -29.81 8.69 -2.28
N TYR A 45 -30.31 9.68 -1.54
CA TYR A 45 -29.86 9.92 -0.16
C TYR A 45 -30.35 8.84 0.80
N THR A 46 -31.58 8.36 0.68
CA THR A 46 -32.10 7.24 1.46
C THR A 46 -31.27 5.98 1.26
N ARG A 47 -30.90 5.65 0.00
CA ARG A 47 -30.02 4.53 -0.31
C ARG A 47 -28.63 4.69 0.31
N LYS A 48 -28.02 5.87 0.21
CA LYS A 48 -26.71 6.17 0.83
C LYS A 48 -26.77 6.03 2.36
N THR A 49 -27.80 6.58 2.99
CA THR A 49 -28.02 6.47 4.43
C THR A 49 -28.24 5.03 4.87
N PHE A 50 -29.05 4.25 4.13
CA PHE A 50 -29.28 2.84 4.40
C PHE A 50 -27.96 2.04 4.40
N TYR A 51 -27.13 2.20 3.38
CA TYR A 51 -25.84 1.48 3.31
C TYR A 51 -24.85 1.95 4.38
N SER A 52 -24.86 3.24 4.75
CA SER A 52 -24.07 3.73 5.89
C SER A 52 -24.50 3.07 7.19
N ILE A 53 -25.80 3.09 7.51
CA ILE A 53 -26.35 2.53 8.75
C ILE A 53 -26.15 1.02 8.80
N ARG A 54 -26.35 0.30 7.69
CA ARG A 54 -26.11 -1.14 7.64
C ARG A 54 -24.63 -1.48 7.82
N GLY A 55 -23.74 -0.71 7.20
CA GLY A 55 -22.29 -0.91 7.26
C GLY A 55 -21.69 -0.65 8.64
N TYR A 56 -21.92 0.56 9.14
CA TYR A 56 -21.29 1.08 10.35
C TYR A 56 -22.17 0.99 11.61
N GLY A 57 -23.42 0.55 11.47
CA GLY A 57 -24.42 0.70 12.52
C GLY A 57 -24.89 2.14 12.69
N ILE A 58 -25.88 2.35 13.56
CA ILE A 58 -26.39 3.69 13.91
C ILE A 58 -25.29 4.50 14.59
N LEU A 59 -24.68 3.94 15.65
CA LEU A 59 -23.60 4.61 16.40
C LEU A 59 -22.37 4.90 15.54
N GLY A 60 -21.94 3.94 14.70
CA GLY A 60 -20.81 4.16 13.81
C GLY A 60 -21.10 5.18 12.70
N SER A 61 -22.34 5.21 12.17
CA SER A 61 -22.74 6.25 11.21
C SER A 61 -22.76 7.64 11.84
N ILE A 62 -23.31 7.78 13.06
CA ILE A 62 -23.28 9.04 13.82
C ILE A 62 -21.83 9.45 14.11
N ARG A 63 -20.97 8.50 14.53
CA ARG A 63 -19.54 8.74 14.74
C ARG A 63 -18.85 9.23 13.47
N ASN A 64 -19.15 8.66 12.30
CA ASN A 64 -18.57 9.09 11.02
C ASN A 64 -19.02 10.51 10.63
N ILE A 65 -20.29 10.84 10.86
CA ILE A 65 -20.81 12.20 10.67
C ILE A 65 -20.11 13.17 11.63
N TYR A 66 -20.01 12.82 12.91
CA TYR A 66 -19.31 13.61 13.92
C TYR A 66 -17.85 13.84 13.56
N ILE A 67 -17.11 12.79 13.15
CA ILE A 67 -15.72 12.92 12.71
C ILE A 67 -15.63 13.84 11.50
N SER A 68 -16.51 13.70 10.52
CA SER A 68 -16.52 14.54 9.31
C SER A 68 -16.79 16.02 9.65
N LEU A 69 -17.78 16.29 10.51
CA LEU A 69 -18.09 17.64 10.98
C LEU A 69 -16.94 18.21 11.82
N ARG A 70 -16.36 17.42 12.73
CA ARG A 70 -15.22 17.83 13.54
C ARG A 70 -14.02 18.18 12.67
N LEU A 71 -13.69 17.38 11.66
CA LEU A 71 -12.61 17.65 10.72
C LEU A 71 -12.90 18.90 9.89
N PHE A 72 -14.14 19.08 9.44
CA PHE A 72 -14.54 20.30 8.73
C PHE A 72 -14.37 21.55 9.61
N CYS A 73 -14.91 21.55 10.83
CA CYS A 73 -14.75 22.66 11.77
C CYS A 73 -13.28 22.92 12.12
N TYR A 74 -12.50 21.86 12.35
CA TYR A 74 -11.07 21.99 12.63
C TYR A 74 -10.29 22.56 11.43
N SER A 75 -10.66 22.18 10.21
CA SER A 75 -10.06 22.74 8.99
C SER A 75 -10.35 24.24 8.84
N ILE A 76 -11.51 24.71 9.30
CA ILE A 76 -11.83 26.14 9.36
C ILE A 76 -10.99 26.82 10.45
N PHE A 77 -10.89 26.22 11.64
CA PHE A 77 -10.07 26.73 12.74
C PHE A 77 -8.60 26.91 12.34
N LEU A 78 -7.99 25.94 11.64
CA LEU A 78 -6.62 26.04 11.15
C LEU A 78 -6.41 27.15 10.11
N ARG A 79 -7.47 27.66 9.47
CA ARG A 79 -7.39 28.75 8.49
C ARG A 79 -7.50 30.14 9.11
N VAL A 80 -7.80 30.25 10.41
CA VAL A 80 -7.89 31.53 11.11
C VAL A 80 -6.53 32.24 11.09
N PRO A 81 -6.42 33.54 10.73
CA PRO A 81 -5.14 34.21 10.45
C PRO A 81 -4.06 34.09 11.55
N GLY A 82 -4.42 34.11 12.83
CA GLY A 82 -3.46 33.95 13.94
C GLY A 82 -2.97 32.49 14.12
N VAL A 83 -3.90 31.52 14.03
CA VAL A 83 -3.59 30.09 14.15
C VAL A 83 -2.75 29.64 12.95
N ARG A 84 -3.18 30.02 11.75
CA ARG A 84 -2.48 29.73 10.50
C ARG A 84 -1.02 30.20 10.54
N GLY A 85 -0.78 31.43 11.00
CA GLY A 85 0.59 31.96 11.12
C GLY A 85 1.48 31.14 12.06
N GLN A 86 0.94 30.66 13.18
CA GLN A 86 1.70 29.81 14.12
C GLN A 86 1.97 28.42 13.54
N VAL A 87 0.96 27.80 12.91
CA VAL A 87 1.12 26.49 12.25
C VAL A 87 2.13 26.59 11.12
N ASP A 88 2.05 27.62 10.29
CA ASP A 88 2.99 27.86 9.18
C ASP A 88 4.42 28.02 9.70
N LYS A 89 4.62 28.75 10.80
CA LYS A 89 5.92 28.89 11.46
C LYS A 89 6.45 27.54 11.94
N GLN A 90 5.65 26.75 12.65
CA GLN A 90 6.07 25.43 13.16
C GLN A 90 6.40 24.46 12.03
N VAL A 91 5.56 24.41 10.99
CA VAL A 91 5.78 23.57 9.80
C VAL A 91 7.07 23.99 9.10
N SER A 92 7.30 25.28 8.91
CA SER A 92 8.54 25.79 8.31
C SER A 92 9.78 25.47 9.13
N THR A 93 9.72 25.59 10.47
CA THR A 93 10.83 25.21 11.35
C THR A 93 11.13 23.72 11.24
N ALA A 94 10.10 22.87 11.26
CA ALA A 94 10.27 21.43 11.12
C ALA A 94 10.87 21.04 9.77
N ILE A 95 10.42 21.65 8.67
CA ILE A 95 10.99 21.46 7.33
C ILE A 95 12.45 21.91 7.29
N THR A 96 12.77 23.08 7.86
CA THR A 96 14.16 23.59 7.91
C THR A 96 15.08 22.64 8.67
N ASN A 97 14.61 22.07 9.79
CA ASN A 97 15.35 21.09 10.56
C ASN A 97 15.53 19.77 9.78
N LEU A 98 14.54 19.34 9.00
CA LEU A 98 14.66 18.18 8.12
C LEU A 98 15.68 18.44 7.00
N GLU A 99 15.63 19.60 6.37
CA GLU A 99 16.60 20.03 5.35
C GLU A 99 18.02 19.97 5.87
N SER A 100 18.29 20.49 7.07
CA SER A 100 19.63 20.45 7.66
C SER A 100 20.17 19.04 7.93
N LYS A 101 19.29 18.04 8.02
CA LYS A 101 19.65 16.63 8.28
C LYS A 101 19.80 15.82 7.00
N LEU A 102 19.02 16.12 5.96
CA LEU A 102 18.94 15.32 4.73
C LEU A 102 19.79 15.88 3.60
N VAL A 103 19.95 17.20 3.55
CA VAL A 103 20.68 17.87 2.47
C VAL A 103 22.10 18.14 2.97
N ASN A 104 23.06 17.44 2.39
CA ASN A 104 24.47 17.71 2.64
C ASN A 104 24.76 19.20 2.36
N SER A 105 25.23 19.89 3.39
CA SER A 105 25.48 21.32 3.37
C SER A 105 26.83 21.60 4.00
N GLY A 106 27.58 22.53 3.41
CA GLY A 106 28.94 22.85 3.84
C GLY A 106 29.78 23.38 2.67
N PRO A 107 30.89 24.06 2.95
CA PRO A 107 31.78 24.60 1.92
C PRO A 107 32.42 23.52 1.04
N ASP A 108 32.54 22.28 1.56
CA ASP A 108 33.16 21.15 0.86
C ASP A 108 32.16 20.32 0.02
N VAL A 109 30.87 20.69 0.04
CA VAL A 109 29.84 20.00 -0.74
C VAL A 109 29.74 20.60 -2.13
N THR A 110 30.30 19.92 -3.12
CA THR A 110 30.15 20.27 -4.53
C THR A 110 28.73 19.96 -5.02
N ARG A 111 28.06 20.95 -5.63
CA ARG A 111 26.71 20.81 -6.17
C ARG A 111 26.71 21.03 -7.69
N TYR A 112 26.23 20.04 -8.43
CA TYR A 112 26.11 20.10 -9.88
C TYR A 112 24.70 20.55 -10.27
N LEU A 113 24.49 21.86 -10.42
CA LEU A 113 23.18 22.46 -10.74
C LEU A 113 22.93 22.63 -12.24
N THR A 114 23.97 22.47 -13.05
CA THR A 114 23.93 22.51 -14.50
C THR A 114 24.75 21.37 -15.06
N LEU A 115 24.48 20.97 -16.31
CA LEU A 115 25.36 20.06 -17.02
C LEU A 115 26.80 20.60 -17.06
N PRO A 116 27.82 19.73 -16.99
CA PRO A 116 29.19 20.16 -17.17
C PRO A 116 29.37 20.69 -18.59
N LYS A 117 30.21 21.72 -18.76
CA LYS A 117 30.45 22.36 -20.07
C LYS A 117 31.01 21.38 -21.10
N GLU A 118 31.82 20.43 -20.63
CA GLU A 118 32.36 19.32 -21.40
C GLU A 118 32.03 18.02 -20.68
N GLY A 119 31.84 16.94 -21.44
CA GLY A 119 31.59 15.63 -20.88
C GLY A 119 32.77 15.17 -20.03
N TRP A 120 32.49 14.65 -18.84
CA TRP A 120 33.50 14.09 -17.96
C TRP A 120 34.12 12.81 -18.54
N SER A 121 35.40 12.58 -18.21
CA SER A 121 36.03 11.30 -18.47
C SER A 121 35.40 10.19 -17.61
N PRO A 122 35.46 8.92 -18.04
CA PRO A 122 34.98 7.80 -17.24
C PRO A 122 35.60 7.75 -15.83
N GLU A 123 36.85 8.17 -15.67
CA GLU A 123 37.58 8.20 -14.40
C GLU A 123 37.02 9.27 -13.46
N GLN A 124 36.69 10.45 -13.99
CA GLN A 124 36.02 11.51 -13.22
C GLN A 124 34.64 11.05 -12.73
N VAL A 125 33.86 10.40 -13.61
CA VAL A 125 32.55 9.85 -13.24
C VAL A 125 32.69 8.77 -12.17
N ARG A 126 33.63 7.82 -12.33
CA ARG A 126 33.86 6.77 -11.32
C ARG A 126 34.29 7.34 -9.97
N ALA A 127 35.21 8.30 -9.96
CA ALA A 127 35.65 8.96 -8.72
C ALA A 127 34.50 9.66 -7.99
N GLU A 128 33.61 10.33 -8.73
CA GLU A 128 32.42 10.95 -8.13
C GLU A 128 31.42 9.90 -7.64
N LEU A 129 31.20 8.80 -8.39
CA LEU A 129 30.36 7.68 -7.93
C LEU A 129 30.91 7.04 -6.65
N ASP A 130 32.23 6.86 -6.54
CA ASP A 130 32.88 6.34 -5.34
C ASP A 130 32.69 7.28 -4.14
N LYS A 131 32.79 8.60 -4.36
CA LYS A 131 32.49 9.62 -3.34
C LYS A 131 31.04 9.54 -2.87
N LEU A 132 30.09 9.40 -3.80
CA LEU A 132 28.66 9.29 -3.49
C LEU A 132 28.33 7.99 -2.75
N ALA A 133 28.94 6.87 -3.15
CA ALA A 133 28.79 5.59 -2.47
C ALA A 133 29.41 5.61 -1.06
N GLY A 134 30.45 6.41 -0.84
CA GLY A 134 31.12 6.60 0.44
C GLY A 134 30.43 7.57 1.40
N LEU A 135 29.28 8.15 1.04
CA LEU A 135 28.52 9.01 1.95
C LEU A 135 28.09 8.22 3.20
N GLU A 136 28.09 8.90 4.35
CA GLU A 136 27.62 8.30 5.59
C GLU A 136 26.17 7.87 5.44
N HIS A 137 25.94 6.58 5.69
CA HIS A 137 24.64 5.97 5.59
C HIS A 137 24.53 4.88 6.64
N THR A 138 23.30 4.52 6.95
CA THR A 138 23.01 3.37 7.79
C THR A 138 23.59 2.10 7.16
N ARG A 139 24.44 1.41 7.92
CA ARG A 139 25.06 0.15 7.51
C ARG A 139 24.04 -0.99 7.50
N TRP A 140 23.43 -1.21 6.34
CA TRP A 140 22.50 -2.32 6.12
C TRP A 140 23.23 -3.66 6.05
N GLU A 141 24.52 -3.64 5.72
CA GLU A 141 25.44 -4.78 5.63
C GLU A 141 25.56 -5.50 6.98
N ASP A 142 25.46 -4.75 8.09
CA ASP A 142 25.48 -5.27 9.46
C ASP A 142 24.13 -5.86 9.91
N GLY A 143 23.10 -5.84 9.04
CA GLY A 143 21.78 -6.35 9.37
C GLY A 143 20.98 -5.46 10.32
N ARG A 144 21.30 -4.17 10.44
CA ARG A 144 20.64 -3.24 11.36
C ARG A 144 19.42 -2.51 10.77
N VAL A 145 19.02 -2.83 9.54
CA VAL A 145 17.93 -2.14 8.83
C VAL A 145 16.75 -3.08 8.62
N SER A 146 15.60 -2.70 9.17
CA SER A 146 14.34 -3.43 9.03
C SER A 146 13.84 -3.40 7.58
N GLY A 147 13.72 -4.56 6.94
CA GLY A 147 13.39 -4.64 5.53
C GLY A 147 14.50 -4.06 4.64
N ALA A 148 14.18 -3.05 3.84
CA ALA A 148 15.06 -2.32 2.91
C ALA A 148 15.86 -3.19 1.92
N VAL A 149 16.86 -3.93 2.41
CA VAL A 149 17.71 -4.87 1.67
C VAL A 149 17.37 -6.31 2.07
N TYR A 150 16.92 -7.11 1.11
CA TYR A 150 16.35 -8.44 1.38
C TYR A 150 17.36 -9.59 1.34
N HIS A 151 18.40 -9.48 0.49
CA HIS A 151 19.45 -10.49 0.36
C HIS A 151 20.85 -9.90 0.63
N GLY A 152 21.28 -8.92 -0.18
CA GLY A 152 22.52 -8.16 0.05
C GLY A 152 23.82 -8.97 -0.12
N GLY A 153 23.79 -10.12 -0.80
CA GLY A 153 24.94 -11.00 -0.94
C GLY A 153 25.76 -10.65 -2.18
N ALA A 154 27.09 -10.55 -2.03
CA ALA A 154 27.99 -10.09 -3.09
C ALA A 154 27.88 -10.92 -4.39
N GLU A 155 27.81 -12.25 -4.29
CA GLU A 155 27.71 -13.13 -5.47
C GLU A 155 26.43 -12.88 -6.29
N LEU A 156 25.28 -12.76 -5.62
CA LEU A 156 24.03 -12.48 -6.31
C LEU A 156 24.02 -11.06 -6.92
N LEU A 157 24.56 -10.07 -6.20
CA LEU A 157 24.68 -8.70 -6.71
C LEU A 157 25.58 -8.64 -7.95
N LYS A 158 26.68 -9.39 -7.95
CA LYS A 158 27.58 -9.51 -9.11
C LYS A 158 26.86 -10.11 -10.32
N LEU A 159 26.13 -11.21 -10.13
CA LEU A 159 25.35 -11.83 -11.20
C LEU A 159 24.27 -10.88 -11.75
N GLN A 160 23.61 -10.12 -10.87
CA GLN A 160 22.62 -9.11 -11.28
C GLN A 160 23.27 -7.97 -12.08
N ALA A 161 24.46 -7.51 -11.69
CA ALA A 161 25.21 -6.49 -12.43
C ALA A 161 25.65 -6.99 -13.82
N GLU A 162 26.06 -8.25 -13.94
CA GLU A 162 26.36 -8.90 -15.23
C GLU A 162 25.11 -8.95 -16.12
N ALA A 163 23.95 -9.34 -15.57
CA ALA A 163 22.68 -9.32 -16.29
C ALA A 163 22.28 -7.90 -16.72
N PHE A 164 22.54 -6.88 -15.89
CA PHE A 164 22.29 -5.48 -16.25
C PHE A 164 23.18 -5.01 -17.39
N GLY A 165 24.47 -5.38 -17.36
CA GLY A 165 25.40 -5.08 -18.46
C GLY A 165 24.94 -5.70 -19.78
N GLN A 166 24.47 -6.94 -19.76
CA GLN A 166 24.03 -7.65 -20.98
C GLN A 166 22.72 -7.11 -21.56
N PHE A 167 21.79 -6.65 -20.72
CA PHE A 167 20.45 -6.22 -21.13
C PHE A 167 20.18 -4.72 -20.94
N GLY A 168 21.24 -3.91 -20.74
CA GLY A 168 21.15 -2.50 -20.36
C GLY A 168 20.34 -1.61 -21.31
N VAL A 169 20.31 -1.94 -22.61
CA VAL A 169 19.56 -1.20 -23.64
C VAL A 169 18.18 -1.79 -23.94
N ALA A 170 17.83 -2.92 -23.33
CA ALA A 170 16.63 -3.66 -23.70
C ALA A 170 15.36 -2.96 -23.20
N ASN A 171 14.36 -2.86 -24.08
CA ASN A 171 13.06 -2.26 -23.77
C ASN A 171 11.93 -3.22 -24.21
N PRO A 172 11.16 -3.80 -23.27
CA PRO A 172 10.19 -4.85 -23.58
C PRO A 172 8.95 -4.35 -24.35
N ILE A 173 8.81 -3.04 -24.61
CA ILE A 173 7.79 -2.54 -25.57
C ILE A 173 8.10 -2.96 -27.02
N HIS A 174 9.36 -3.34 -27.31
CA HIS A 174 9.81 -3.86 -28.60
C HIS A 174 10.15 -5.36 -28.49
N PRO A 175 9.17 -6.26 -28.34
CA PRO A 175 9.41 -7.67 -28.08
C PRO A 175 10.05 -8.43 -29.26
N ASP A 176 9.93 -7.88 -30.47
CA ASP A 176 10.60 -8.34 -31.70
C ASP A 176 12.09 -8.00 -31.71
N VAL A 177 12.46 -6.83 -31.17
CA VAL A 177 13.86 -6.41 -31.01
C VAL A 177 14.51 -7.10 -29.81
N PHE A 178 13.77 -7.30 -28.72
CA PHE A 178 14.28 -7.90 -27.47
C PHE A 178 13.52 -9.19 -27.05
N PRO A 179 13.52 -10.24 -27.89
CA PRO A 179 12.75 -11.46 -27.63
C PRO A 179 13.23 -12.22 -26.38
N GLY A 180 14.53 -12.09 -26.03
CA GLY A 180 15.09 -12.66 -24.81
C GLY A 180 14.47 -12.07 -23.55
N VAL A 181 14.32 -10.75 -23.46
CA VAL A 181 13.66 -10.08 -22.34
C VAL A 181 12.18 -10.46 -22.28
N ARG A 182 11.50 -10.50 -23.42
CA ARG A 182 10.12 -10.99 -23.48
C ARG A 182 10.01 -12.41 -22.92
N LYS A 183 10.90 -13.33 -23.30
CA LYS A 183 10.92 -14.71 -22.78
C LYS A 183 11.07 -14.71 -21.26
N MET A 184 12.11 -14.05 -20.75
CA MET A 184 12.38 -13.94 -19.30
C MET A 184 11.19 -13.36 -18.53
N GLU A 185 10.56 -12.31 -19.05
CA GLU A 185 9.40 -11.67 -18.42
C GLU A 185 8.24 -12.66 -18.21
N ALA A 186 7.92 -13.45 -19.23
CA ALA A 186 6.84 -14.43 -19.10
C ALA A 186 7.20 -15.61 -18.21
N GLU A 187 8.47 -16.03 -18.19
CA GLU A 187 8.94 -17.09 -17.29
C GLU A 187 8.86 -16.65 -15.82
N VAL A 188 9.24 -15.40 -15.52
CA VAL A 188 9.05 -14.78 -14.20
C VAL A 188 7.57 -14.85 -13.78
N VAL A 189 6.65 -14.44 -14.66
CA VAL A 189 5.21 -14.53 -14.38
C VAL A 189 4.76 -15.98 -14.17
N ALA A 190 5.23 -16.92 -15.01
CA ALA A 190 4.86 -18.33 -14.92
C ALA A 190 5.34 -18.99 -13.62
N MET A 191 6.58 -18.70 -13.19
CA MET A 191 7.10 -19.18 -11.92
C MET A 191 6.28 -18.68 -10.74
N VAL A 192 5.92 -17.39 -10.74
CA VAL A 192 5.12 -16.80 -9.66
C VAL A 192 3.68 -17.34 -9.67
N LEU A 193 3.08 -17.57 -10.85
CA LEU A 193 1.77 -18.25 -10.95
C LEU A 193 1.81 -19.66 -10.33
N ALA A 194 2.84 -20.44 -10.65
CA ALA A 194 3.03 -21.78 -10.10
C ALA A 194 3.21 -21.74 -8.57
N LEU A 195 3.99 -20.78 -8.07
CA LEU A 195 4.28 -20.62 -6.65
C LEU A 195 3.02 -20.38 -5.79
N PHE A 196 1.99 -19.74 -6.36
CA PHE A 196 0.73 -19.42 -5.68
C PHE A 196 -0.45 -20.28 -6.17
N ASN A 197 -0.17 -21.46 -6.72
CA ASN A 197 -1.17 -22.46 -7.09
C ASN A 197 -2.23 -21.91 -8.07
N ALA A 198 -1.82 -21.05 -9.01
CA ALA A 198 -2.73 -20.48 -9.98
C ALA A 198 -3.37 -21.57 -10.87
N PRO A 199 -4.63 -21.40 -11.30
CA PRO A 199 -5.25 -22.31 -12.28
C PRO A 199 -4.49 -22.32 -13.61
N SER A 200 -4.78 -23.31 -14.45
CA SER A 200 -4.13 -23.47 -15.77
C SER A 200 -4.36 -22.29 -16.73
N ASP A 201 -5.47 -21.57 -16.58
CA ASP A 201 -5.77 -20.34 -17.32
C ASP A 201 -5.33 -19.06 -16.61
N GLY A 202 -4.61 -19.20 -15.49
CA GLY A 202 -3.95 -18.15 -14.73
C GLY A 202 -3.06 -17.27 -15.60
N ALA A 203 -3.02 -15.99 -15.28
CA ALA A 203 -2.31 -15.00 -16.09
C ALA A 203 -1.75 -13.90 -15.21
N GLY A 204 -0.66 -13.25 -15.63
CA GLY A 204 -0.10 -12.12 -14.89
C GLY A 204 0.66 -11.16 -15.78
N VAL A 205 1.24 -10.15 -15.14
CA VAL A 205 2.17 -9.17 -15.72
C VAL A 205 3.26 -8.83 -14.72
N THR A 206 4.42 -8.40 -15.21
CA THR A 206 5.40 -7.74 -14.35
C THR A 206 5.04 -6.26 -14.20
N THR A 207 5.46 -5.68 -13.07
CA THR A 207 5.28 -4.25 -12.75
C THR A 207 6.57 -3.72 -12.11
N SER A 208 6.68 -2.40 -11.98
CA SER A 208 7.85 -1.75 -11.38
C SER A 208 7.95 -1.93 -9.86
N GLY A 209 6.97 -2.55 -9.22
CA GLY A 209 6.93 -2.73 -7.78
C GLY A 209 5.51 -2.94 -7.25
N GLY A 210 5.40 -3.30 -5.96
CA GLY A 210 4.12 -3.64 -5.35
C GLY A 210 3.07 -2.54 -5.39
N THR A 211 3.49 -1.28 -5.37
CA THR A 211 2.56 -0.16 -5.55
C THR A 211 1.92 -0.19 -6.94
N GLU A 212 2.67 -0.41 -8.02
CA GLU A 212 2.07 -0.53 -9.36
C GLU A 212 1.18 -1.77 -9.44
N SER A 213 1.60 -2.91 -8.87
CA SER A 213 0.75 -4.12 -8.80
C SER A 213 -0.59 -3.85 -8.12
N ILE A 214 -0.60 -3.15 -6.98
CA ILE A 214 -1.84 -2.78 -6.29
C ILE A 214 -2.69 -1.82 -7.12
N LEU A 215 -2.07 -0.78 -7.70
CA LEU A 215 -2.78 0.19 -8.54
C LEU A 215 -3.47 -0.51 -9.73
N MET A 216 -2.76 -1.40 -10.43
CA MET A 216 -3.29 -2.12 -11.58
C MET A 216 -4.38 -3.12 -11.18
N ALA A 217 -4.27 -3.77 -10.01
CA ALA A 217 -5.34 -4.62 -9.48
C ALA A 217 -6.62 -3.82 -9.21
N CYS A 218 -6.50 -2.65 -8.58
CA CYS A 218 -7.64 -1.74 -8.36
C CYS A 218 -8.24 -1.22 -9.67
N LEU A 219 -7.41 -0.85 -10.63
CA LEU A 219 -7.86 -0.40 -11.95
C LEU A 219 -8.63 -1.51 -12.68
N ALA A 220 -8.09 -2.72 -12.72
CA ALA A 220 -8.73 -3.87 -13.35
C ALA A 220 -10.09 -4.19 -12.73
N ALA A 221 -10.19 -4.17 -11.39
CA ALA A 221 -11.45 -4.40 -10.68
C ALA A 221 -12.50 -3.31 -10.98
N ARG A 222 -12.07 -2.03 -11.02
CA ARG A 222 -12.92 -0.90 -11.41
C ARG A 222 -13.43 -1.04 -12.85
N GLN A 223 -12.54 -1.34 -13.80
CA GLN A 223 -12.92 -1.48 -15.21
C GLN A 223 -13.86 -2.66 -15.43
N LYS A 224 -13.58 -3.81 -14.80
CA LYS A 224 -14.46 -4.98 -14.84
C LYS A 224 -15.87 -4.63 -14.33
N ALA A 225 -15.97 -3.95 -13.20
CA ALA A 225 -17.26 -3.55 -12.63
C ALA A 225 -18.01 -2.53 -13.50
N PHE A 226 -17.30 -1.62 -14.17
CA PHE A 226 -17.91 -0.72 -15.13
C PHE A 226 -18.46 -1.48 -16.34
N LEU A 227 -17.67 -2.37 -16.94
CA LEU A 227 -18.04 -3.11 -18.15
C LEU A 227 -19.15 -4.13 -17.91
N GLU A 228 -19.11 -4.87 -16.80
CA GLU A 228 -20.06 -5.96 -16.54
C GLU A 228 -21.30 -5.53 -15.73
N ARG A 229 -21.17 -4.48 -14.90
CA ARG A 229 -22.21 -4.07 -13.95
C ARG A 229 -22.62 -2.60 -14.08
N GLY A 230 -21.98 -1.81 -14.95
CA GLY A 230 -22.29 -0.39 -15.13
C GLY A 230 -21.98 0.48 -13.91
N VAL A 231 -21.04 0.07 -13.04
CA VAL A 231 -20.73 0.81 -11.79
C VAL A 231 -19.96 2.09 -12.10
N THR A 232 -20.56 3.25 -11.82
CA THR A 232 -19.96 4.58 -12.04
C THR A 232 -19.43 5.25 -10.77
N GLU A 233 -19.88 4.83 -9.59
CA GLU A 233 -19.39 5.27 -8.28
C GLU A 233 -18.70 4.11 -7.55
N PRO A 234 -17.53 3.61 -8.01
CA PRO A 234 -16.93 2.39 -7.49
C PRO A 234 -16.49 2.52 -6.02
N GLU A 235 -16.70 1.45 -5.25
CA GLU A 235 -16.33 1.38 -3.83
C GLU A 235 -15.41 0.19 -3.55
N MET A 236 -14.40 0.38 -2.69
CA MET A 236 -13.45 -0.67 -2.28
C MET A 236 -13.45 -0.83 -0.76
N ILE A 237 -13.40 -2.08 -0.29
CA ILE A 237 -13.38 -2.41 1.15
C ILE A 237 -12.01 -3.01 1.49
N ILE A 238 -11.28 -2.37 2.40
CA ILE A 238 -9.93 -2.80 2.83
C ILE A 238 -9.84 -2.90 4.37
N PRO A 239 -8.97 -3.77 4.90
CA PRO A 239 -8.53 -3.74 6.29
C PRO A 239 -7.83 -2.41 6.64
N ASP A 240 -7.90 -1.98 7.90
CA ASP A 240 -7.19 -0.78 8.38
C ASP A 240 -5.66 -0.90 8.25
N THR A 241 -5.15 -2.13 8.21
CA THR A 241 -3.73 -2.50 8.09
C THR A 241 -3.26 -2.67 6.65
N ALA A 242 -4.15 -2.57 5.65
CA ALA A 242 -3.80 -2.71 4.25
C ALA A 242 -2.83 -1.61 3.78
N HIS A 243 -2.02 -1.92 2.77
CA HIS A 243 -0.97 -1.02 2.31
C HIS A 243 -1.51 0.34 1.81
N ALA A 244 -0.76 1.42 2.06
CA ALA A 244 -1.16 2.78 1.67
C ALA A 244 -1.39 2.94 0.14
N ALA A 245 -0.84 2.05 -0.69
CA ALA A 245 -1.08 2.03 -2.13
C ALA A 245 -2.56 1.86 -2.51
N PHE A 246 -3.38 1.19 -1.70
CA PHE A 246 -4.83 1.12 -1.94
C PHE A 246 -5.48 2.50 -1.80
N ILE A 247 -5.05 3.30 -0.82
CA ILE A 247 -5.52 4.68 -0.63
C ILE A 247 -5.04 5.58 -1.78
N LYS A 248 -3.81 5.36 -2.26
CA LYS A 248 -3.29 6.01 -3.49
C LYS A 248 -4.14 5.64 -4.71
N ALA A 249 -4.52 4.37 -4.87
CA ALA A 249 -5.42 3.91 -5.94
C ALA A 249 -6.79 4.59 -5.86
N CYS A 250 -7.37 4.70 -4.66
CA CYS A 250 -8.62 5.43 -4.43
C CYS A 250 -8.53 6.89 -4.90
N ASN A 251 -7.43 7.58 -4.60
CA ASN A 251 -7.21 8.96 -5.01
C ASN A 251 -7.10 9.08 -6.54
N TYR A 252 -6.26 8.25 -7.15
CA TYR A 252 -5.97 8.30 -8.59
C TYR A 252 -7.18 7.90 -9.43
N PHE A 253 -7.86 6.82 -9.07
CA PHE A 253 -8.95 6.23 -9.88
C PHE A 253 -10.36 6.60 -9.40
N LYS A 254 -10.46 7.50 -8.41
CA LYS A 254 -11.72 7.97 -7.81
C LYS A 254 -12.60 6.81 -7.33
N ILE A 255 -12.00 5.90 -6.57
CA ILE A 255 -12.69 4.79 -5.91
C ILE A 255 -12.97 5.21 -4.47
N LYS A 256 -14.23 5.15 -4.03
CA LYS A 256 -14.61 5.45 -2.66
C LYS A 256 -14.13 4.34 -1.72
N LEU A 257 -13.50 4.73 -0.62
CA LEU A 257 -12.85 3.82 0.31
C LEU A 257 -13.74 3.49 1.52
N HIS A 258 -13.80 2.20 1.87
CA HIS A 258 -14.31 1.71 3.14
C HIS A 258 -13.20 0.97 3.88
N ARG A 259 -12.79 1.50 5.03
CA ARG A 259 -11.81 0.85 5.90
C ARG A 259 -12.52 0.04 6.99
N VAL A 260 -12.00 -1.15 7.27
CA VAL A 260 -12.53 -2.06 8.28
C VAL A 260 -11.51 -2.24 9.40
N PRO A 261 -11.90 -2.02 10.67
CA PRO A 261 -11.01 -2.23 11.80
C PRO A 261 -10.44 -3.64 11.88
N CYS A 262 -9.21 -3.71 12.36
CA CYS A 262 -8.53 -4.95 12.72
C CYS A 262 -8.39 -5.00 14.24
N PRO A 263 -9.41 -5.49 14.98
CA PRO A 263 -9.46 -5.38 16.43
C PRO A 263 -8.39 -6.23 17.13
N GLU A 264 -8.05 -5.82 18.35
CA GLU A 264 -7.31 -6.65 19.31
C GLU A 264 -8.15 -7.86 19.77
N PRO A 265 -7.53 -9.00 20.12
CA PRO A 265 -6.08 -9.24 20.11
C PRO A 265 -5.51 -9.76 18.78
N GLU A 266 -6.34 -10.18 17.81
CA GLU A 266 -5.85 -10.87 16.60
C GLU A 266 -5.26 -9.92 15.55
N PHE A 267 -5.67 -8.65 15.54
CA PHE A 267 -5.30 -7.64 14.53
C PHE A 267 -5.56 -8.10 13.08
N LYS A 268 -6.58 -8.95 12.89
CA LYS A 268 -7.11 -9.38 11.59
C LYS A 268 -8.35 -8.59 11.24
N VAL A 269 -8.64 -8.44 9.95
CA VAL A 269 -9.87 -7.79 9.48
C VAL A 269 -11.15 -8.48 10.01
N ASP A 270 -12.10 -7.70 10.51
CA ASP A 270 -13.44 -8.20 10.85
C ASP A 270 -14.26 -8.52 9.58
N VAL A 271 -14.32 -9.80 9.22
CA VAL A 271 -15.06 -10.31 8.05
C VAL A 271 -16.57 -10.00 8.14
N HIS A 272 -17.15 -9.95 9.34
CA HIS A 272 -18.56 -9.56 9.50
C HIS A 272 -18.78 -8.08 9.17
N ALA A 273 -17.85 -7.21 9.56
CA ALA A 273 -17.87 -5.80 9.17
C ALA A 273 -17.70 -5.61 7.66
N VAL A 274 -16.80 -6.37 7.02
CA VAL A 274 -16.67 -6.39 5.55
C VAL A 274 -18.01 -6.72 4.91
N ARG A 275 -18.67 -7.81 5.33
CA ARG A 275 -20.00 -8.21 4.83
C ARG A 275 -21.05 -7.10 4.95
N ARG A 276 -21.06 -6.37 6.07
CA ARG A 276 -22.00 -5.27 6.31
C ARG A 276 -21.77 -4.08 5.39
N LEU A 277 -20.56 -3.89 4.85
CA LEU A 277 -20.22 -2.78 3.96
C LEU A 277 -20.48 -3.09 2.48
N ILE A 278 -20.45 -4.37 2.07
CA ILE A 278 -20.66 -4.81 0.68
C ILE A 278 -22.00 -4.30 0.12
N ASN A 279 -21.98 -3.60 -1.01
CA ASN A 279 -23.15 -3.05 -1.67
C ASN A 279 -23.01 -3.10 -3.21
N PRO A 280 -24.04 -2.69 -3.99
CA PRO A 280 -24.00 -2.78 -5.45
C PRO A 280 -22.89 -1.98 -6.15
N ASN A 281 -22.23 -1.06 -5.45
CA ASN A 281 -21.09 -0.31 -5.97
C ASN A 281 -19.73 -0.92 -5.58
N THR A 282 -19.70 -1.94 -4.72
CA THR A 282 -18.45 -2.58 -4.30
C THR A 282 -17.81 -3.31 -5.48
N VAL A 283 -16.56 -2.94 -5.78
CA VAL A 283 -15.78 -3.46 -6.91
C VAL A 283 -14.61 -4.35 -6.50
N LEU A 284 -14.10 -4.20 -5.27
CA LEU A 284 -12.94 -4.94 -4.79
C LEU A 284 -12.98 -5.15 -3.27
N LEU A 285 -12.69 -6.37 -2.85
CA LEU A 285 -12.31 -6.73 -1.48
C LEU A 285 -10.81 -6.95 -1.42
N VAL A 286 -10.19 -6.63 -0.28
CA VAL A 286 -8.74 -6.76 -0.07
C VAL A 286 -8.47 -7.53 1.23
N GLY A 287 -7.45 -8.39 1.20
CA GLY A 287 -6.81 -8.95 2.40
C GLY A 287 -5.30 -9.01 2.20
N SER A 288 -4.53 -9.03 3.29
CA SER A 288 -3.06 -9.02 3.24
C SER A 288 -2.46 -10.35 3.69
N ALA A 289 -1.34 -10.76 3.08
CA ALA A 289 -0.65 -12.01 3.39
C ALA A 289 0.89 -11.82 3.39
N PRO A 290 1.48 -11.29 4.48
CA PRO A 290 0.84 -10.59 5.60
C PRO A 290 0.73 -9.07 5.35
N ASN A 291 0.06 -8.35 6.25
CA ASN A 291 0.10 -6.90 6.26
C ASN A 291 1.46 -6.36 6.70
N PHE A 292 1.82 -5.17 6.19
CA PHE A 292 3.07 -4.50 6.53
C PHE A 292 3.18 -4.09 8.01
N PRO A 293 2.14 -3.48 8.63
CA PRO A 293 2.30 -2.94 9.98
C PRO A 293 2.66 -4.00 11.02
N HIS A 294 1.93 -5.12 11.05
CA HIS A 294 1.98 -6.06 12.18
C HIS A 294 2.42 -7.48 11.79
N GLY A 295 2.66 -7.76 10.50
CA GLY A 295 3.04 -9.10 10.06
C GLY A 295 1.91 -10.13 10.14
N ILE A 296 0.66 -9.67 10.19
CA ILE A 296 -0.52 -10.55 10.33
C ILE A 296 -1.10 -10.89 8.97
N VAL A 297 -1.42 -12.17 8.77
CA VAL A 297 -2.20 -12.65 7.62
C VAL A 297 -3.69 -12.51 7.95
N ASP A 298 -4.42 -11.80 7.09
CA ASP A 298 -5.88 -11.64 7.21
C ASP A 298 -6.61 -12.97 6.97
N ASP A 299 -7.88 -13.05 7.39
CA ASP A 299 -8.76 -14.19 7.11
C ASP A 299 -9.15 -14.28 5.63
N ILE A 300 -8.22 -14.80 4.81
CA ILE A 300 -8.42 -14.96 3.37
C ILE A 300 -9.53 -15.98 3.06
N PRO A 301 -9.67 -17.14 3.74
CA PRO A 301 -10.82 -18.03 3.53
C PRO A 301 -12.17 -17.33 3.78
N GLY A 302 -12.30 -16.58 4.88
CA GLY A 302 -13.50 -15.80 5.18
C GLY A 302 -13.80 -14.73 4.13
N LEU A 303 -12.78 -13.98 3.68
CA LEU A 303 -12.92 -13.01 2.59
C LEU A 303 -13.26 -13.68 1.25
N SER A 304 -12.67 -14.84 0.95
CA SER A 304 -12.93 -15.65 -0.24
C SER A 304 -14.38 -16.12 -0.31
N HIS A 305 -14.95 -16.54 0.83
CA HIS A 305 -16.36 -16.87 0.94
C HIS A 305 -17.26 -15.67 0.57
N LEU A 306 -16.97 -14.48 1.10
CA LEU A 306 -17.71 -13.26 0.75
C LEU A 306 -17.56 -12.90 -0.73
N ALA A 307 -16.34 -12.93 -1.25
CA ALA A 307 -16.03 -12.62 -2.65
C ALA A 307 -16.82 -13.52 -3.61
N THR A 308 -16.86 -14.82 -3.32
CA THR A 308 -17.62 -15.81 -4.09
C THR A 308 -19.13 -15.55 -3.99
N LYS A 309 -19.65 -15.38 -2.76
CA LYS A 309 -21.08 -15.18 -2.49
C LYS A 309 -21.64 -13.93 -3.18
N TYR A 310 -20.88 -12.83 -3.14
CA TYR A 310 -21.31 -11.54 -3.69
C TYR A 310 -20.80 -11.30 -5.11
N LYS A 311 -20.02 -12.23 -5.69
CA LYS A 311 -19.41 -12.11 -7.02
C LYS A 311 -18.58 -10.84 -7.17
N ILE A 312 -17.75 -10.55 -6.16
CA ILE A 312 -16.86 -9.39 -6.11
C ILE A 312 -15.42 -9.90 -6.14
N PRO A 313 -14.53 -9.31 -6.97
CA PRO A 313 -13.11 -9.62 -6.94
C PRO A 313 -12.51 -9.51 -5.52
N LEU A 314 -11.71 -10.49 -5.13
CA LEU A 314 -10.80 -10.41 -3.98
C LEU A 314 -9.36 -10.31 -4.47
N HIS A 315 -8.65 -9.31 -3.95
CA HIS A 315 -7.21 -9.18 -4.12
C HIS A 315 -6.49 -9.54 -2.81
N VAL A 316 -5.50 -10.41 -2.90
CA VAL A 316 -4.61 -10.73 -1.78
C VAL A 316 -3.30 -9.97 -1.97
N ASP A 317 -3.04 -8.99 -1.11
CA ASP A 317 -1.77 -8.28 -1.08
C ASP A 317 -0.70 -9.18 -0.44
N CYS A 318 0.07 -9.85 -1.28
CA CYS A 318 1.19 -10.68 -0.89
C CYS A 318 2.53 -10.03 -1.29
N CYS A 319 2.54 -8.70 -1.50
CA CYS A 319 3.75 -7.98 -1.88
C CYS A 319 4.86 -8.24 -0.86
N LEU A 320 4.55 -8.11 0.42
CA LEU A 320 5.50 -8.36 1.50
C LEU A 320 5.77 -9.84 1.70
N GLY A 321 4.75 -10.71 1.83
CA GLY A 321 4.95 -12.13 2.13
C GLY A 321 5.76 -12.85 1.05
N SER A 322 5.49 -12.50 -0.21
CA SER A 322 6.32 -12.80 -1.38
C SER A 322 6.80 -14.26 -1.40
N PHE A 323 8.07 -14.51 -1.65
CA PHE A 323 8.63 -15.86 -1.73
C PHE A 323 8.77 -16.52 -0.35
N VAL A 324 8.82 -15.78 0.76
CA VAL A 324 8.91 -16.41 2.10
C VAL A 324 7.61 -17.13 2.44
N ILE A 325 6.47 -16.45 2.36
CA ILE A 325 5.19 -17.04 2.75
C ILE A 325 4.81 -18.26 1.89
N ALA A 326 5.21 -18.25 0.62
CA ALA A 326 4.96 -19.36 -0.30
C ALA A 326 5.80 -20.62 0.00
N HIS A 327 6.94 -20.47 0.69
CA HIS A 327 7.83 -21.59 1.03
C HIS A 327 7.73 -22.04 2.49
N LEU A 328 6.90 -21.41 3.34
CA LEU A 328 6.74 -21.77 4.76
C LEU A 328 6.55 -23.27 4.99
N LYS A 329 5.60 -23.89 4.28
CA LYS A 329 5.32 -25.33 4.39
C LYS A 329 6.52 -26.19 4.05
N LYS A 330 7.20 -25.87 2.94
CA LYS A 330 8.39 -26.60 2.47
C LYS A 330 9.58 -26.42 3.41
N ALA A 331 9.68 -25.26 4.07
CA ALA A 331 10.66 -24.96 5.10
C ALA A 331 10.32 -25.53 6.49
N GLY A 332 9.20 -26.27 6.63
CA GLY A 332 8.80 -26.92 7.87
C GLY A 332 8.05 -26.03 8.87
N PHE A 333 7.56 -24.86 8.43
CA PHE A 333 6.76 -23.94 9.25
C PHE A 333 5.27 -24.04 8.91
N PRO A 334 4.37 -23.62 9.83
CA PRO A 334 2.95 -23.50 9.54
C PRO A 334 2.70 -22.55 8.37
N SER A 335 1.99 -23.03 7.35
CA SER A 335 1.47 -22.22 6.25
C SER A 335 0.09 -21.66 6.62
N PRO A 336 -0.21 -20.37 6.35
CA PRO A 336 -1.50 -19.79 6.71
C PRO A 336 -2.67 -20.53 6.05
N TYR A 337 -3.65 -20.94 6.86
CA TYR A 337 -4.90 -21.54 6.42
C TYR A 337 -4.74 -22.83 5.60
N GLU A 338 -3.64 -23.58 5.76
CA GLU A 338 -3.34 -24.76 4.93
C GLU A 338 -4.49 -25.79 4.93
N GLU A 339 -5.07 -26.07 6.10
CA GLU A 339 -6.21 -26.99 6.26
C GLU A 339 -7.55 -26.44 5.72
N GLU A 340 -7.62 -25.13 5.45
CA GLU A 340 -8.81 -24.45 4.92
C GLU A 340 -8.67 -24.11 3.43
N GLY A 341 -7.66 -24.66 2.75
CA GLY A 341 -7.38 -24.39 1.33
C GLY A 341 -6.42 -23.23 1.10
N GLY A 342 -5.57 -22.89 2.07
CA GLY A 342 -4.52 -21.88 1.96
C GLY A 342 -5.03 -20.44 1.86
N PHE A 343 -4.12 -19.51 1.57
CA PHE A 343 -4.40 -18.07 1.40
C PHE A 343 -4.31 -17.60 -0.08
N ASP A 344 -3.97 -18.51 -1.00
CA ASP A 344 -3.65 -18.21 -2.41
C ASP A 344 -4.79 -18.60 -3.37
N PHE A 345 -4.50 -18.90 -4.64
CA PHE A 345 -5.53 -19.26 -5.63
C PHE A 345 -6.24 -20.59 -5.38
N ARG A 346 -5.81 -21.38 -4.39
CA ARG A 346 -6.62 -22.50 -3.87
C ARG A 346 -7.96 -22.01 -3.29
N GLN A 347 -8.03 -20.76 -2.81
CA GLN A 347 -9.26 -20.11 -2.36
C GLN A 347 -10.10 -19.62 -3.55
N PRO A 348 -11.33 -20.12 -3.78
CA PRO A 348 -12.09 -19.84 -5.01
C PRO A 348 -12.41 -18.35 -5.21
N GLY A 349 -12.56 -17.58 -4.14
CA GLY A 349 -12.84 -16.15 -4.20
C GLY A 349 -11.63 -15.28 -4.57
N VAL A 350 -10.39 -15.77 -4.39
CA VAL A 350 -9.18 -15.01 -4.71
C VAL A 350 -9.07 -14.84 -6.22
N THR A 351 -9.06 -13.60 -6.69
CA THR A 351 -9.05 -13.27 -8.14
C THR A 351 -7.73 -12.66 -8.60
N SER A 352 -6.95 -12.09 -7.69
CA SER A 352 -5.62 -11.56 -7.97
C SER A 352 -4.74 -11.57 -6.73
N ILE A 353 -3.41 -11.64 -6.94
CA ILE A 353 -2.39 -11.61 -5.89
C ILE A 353 -1.23 -10.73 -6.39
N SER A 354 -0.77 -9.78 -5.58
CA SER A 354 0.47 -9.03 -5.85
C SER A 354 1.65 -9.67 -5.13
N VAL A 355 2.81 -9.79 -5.79
CA VAL A 355 3.99 -10.49 -5.27
C VAL A 355 5.25 -9.71 -5.65
N ASP A 356 5.97 -9.17 -4.66
CA ASP A 356 7.19 -8.41 -4.96
C ASP A 356 8.40 -9.32 -5.11
N THR A 357 8.86 -9.53 -6.34
CA THR A 357 10.13 -10.22 -6.61
C THR A 357 11.32 -9.44 -6.06
N HIS A 358 11.27 -8.10 -5.99
CA HIS A 358 12.35 -7.29 -5.41
C HIS A 358 12.42 -7.28 -3.86
N LYS A 359 11.52 -8.01 -3.21
CA LYS A 359 11.54 -8.27 -1.76
C LYS A 359 12.16 -9.65 -1.51
N TYR A 360 11.39 -10.61 -1.03
CA TYR A 360 11.89 -11.96 -0.74
C TYR A 360 12.15 -12.81 -2.00
N GLY A 361 11.77 -12.35 -3.20
CA GLY A 361 12.28 -12.95 -4.44
C GLY A 361 13.74 -12.59 -4.74
N PHE A 362 14.34 -11.68 -3.96
CA PHE A 362 15.74 -11.25 -4.05
C PHE A 362 16.16 -10.61 -5.39
N ALA A 363 15.18 -10.27 -6.23
CA ALA A 363 15.42 -9.56 -7.47
C ALA A 363 15.90 -8.11 -7.20
N PRO A 364 16.53 -7.45 -8.19
CA PRO A 364 16.84 -6.04 -8.08
C PRO A 364 15.61 -5.17 -7.85
N LYS A 365 15.79 -4.03 -7.17
CA LYS A 365 14.73 -3.03 -6.97
C LYS A 365 14.12 -2.60 -8.30
N GLY A 366 12.80 -2.40 -8.31
CA GLY A 366 12.04 -2.06 -9.51
C GLY A 366 11.32 -3.23 -10.19
N ASN A 367 11.10 -4.36 -9.49
CA ASN A 367 10.40 -5.53 -10.04
C ASN A 367 9.31 -6.10 -9.11
N SER A 368 8.11 -6.31 -9.61
CA SER A 368 7.04 -7.05 -8.94
C SER A 368 6.21 -7.81 -9.98
N VAL A 369 5.33 -8.68 -9.51
CA VAL A 369 4.41 -9.43 -10.37
C VAL A 369 3.00 -9.30 -9.82
N LEU A 370 2.07 -8.98 -10.71
CA LEU A 370 0.64 -9.05 -10.44
C LEU A 370 0.08 -10.24 -11.20
N ILE A 371 -0.40 -11.23 -10.44
CA ILE A 371 -1.03 -12.43 -10.98
C ILE A 371 -2.53 -12.39 -10.76
N TYR A 372 -3.25 -13.00 -11.70
CA TYR A 372 -4.70 -13.08 -11.75
C TYR A 372 -5.12 -14.53 -11.92
N ARG A 373 -6.29 -14.85 -11.35
CA ARG A 373 -6.89 -16.18 -11.45
C ARG A 373 -7.03 -16.63 -12.91
N ASN A 374 -7.37 -15.69 -13.81
CA ASN A 374 -7.43 -15.96 -15.24
C ASN A 374 -7.25 -14.69 -16.09
N LYS A 375 -7.13 -14.90 -17.40
CA LYS A 375 -6.96 -13.83 -18.41
C LYS A 375 -8.08 -12.79 -18.39
N SER A 376 -9.33 -13.18 -18.08
CA SER A 376 -10.46 -12.24 -18.10
C SER A 376 -10.28 -11.13 -17.06
N TYR A 377 -9.76 -11.43 -15.88
CA TYR A 377 -9.45 -10.41 -14.88
C TYR A 377 -8.30 -9.51 -15.33
N ARG A 378 -7.19 -10.12 -15.78
CA ARG A 378 -5.99 -9.39 -16.23
C ARG A 378 -6.28 -8.43 -17.39
N ASN A 379 -7.08 -8.85 -18.37
CA ASN A 379 -7.35 -8.04 -19.57
C ASN A 379 -8.02 -6.69 -19.24
N ASN A 380 -8.73 -6.57 -18.10
CA ASN A 380 -9.33 -5.32 -17.66
C ASN A 380 -8.30 -4.25 -17.22
N GLN A 381 -7.03 -4.61 -17.06
CA GLN A 381 -5.97 -3.68 -16.69
C GLN A 381 -5.28 -3.05 -17.91
N TYR A 382 -5.39 -3.67 -19.09
CA TYR A 382 -4.66 -3.26 -20.28
C TYR A 382 -5.13 -1.89 -20.77
N PHE A 383 -4.18 -1.09 -21.26
CA PHE A 383 -4.47 0.07 -22.07
C PHE A 383 -4.28 -0.29 -23.54
N ILE A 384 -5.29 -0.02 -24.37
CA ILE A 384 -5.29 -0.31 -25.80
C ILE A 384 -5.90 0.90 -26.51
N TYR A 385 -5.17 1.47 -27.46
CA TYR A 385 -5.63 2.60 -28.27
C TYR A 385 -5.29 2.36 -29.75
N PRO A 386 -6.28 1.94 -30.56
CA PRO A 386 -6.05 1.57 -31.96
C PRO A 386 -5.94 2.78 -32.90
N ASP A 387 -6.52 3.92 -32.53
CA ASP A 387 -6.67 5.09 -33.43
C ASP A 387 -5.55 6.12 -33.29
N TRP A 388 -4.44 5.76 -32.63
CA TRP A 388 -3.29 6.67 -32.50
C TRP A 388 -2.56 6.82 -33.83
N SER A 389 -2.20 8.06 -34.19
CA SER A 389 -1.47 8.35 -35.44
C SER A 389 -0.08 7.69 -35.52
N GLY A 390 0.50 7.29 -34.39
CA GLY A 390 1.75 6.53 -34.33
C GLY A 390 1.60 5.01 -34.54
N GLY A 391 0.39 4.53 -34.83
CA GLY A 391 0.05 3.12 -34.95
C GLY A 391 -0.65 2.58 -33.69
N VAL A 392 -1.12 1.34 -33.76
CA VAL A 392 -1.83 0.69 -32.64
C VAL A 392 -0.94 0.66 -31.40
N TYR A 393 -1.39 1.27 -30.31
CA TYR A 393 -0.66 1.30 -29.05
C TYR A 393 -1.33 0.38 -28.01
N ALA A 394 -0.54 -0.47 -27.36
CA ALA A 394 -1.00 -1.30 -26.26
C ALA A 394 0.07 -1.43 -25.18
N SER A 395 -0.33 -1.34 -23.90
CA SER A 395 0.56 -1.57 -22.76
C SER A 395 -0.08 -2.51 -21.72
N PRO A 396 0.70 -3.46 -21.16
CA PRO A 396 0.18 -4.40 -20.18
C PRO A 396 0.09 -3.83 -18.75
N SER A 397 0.83 -2.75 -18.47
CA SER A 397 0.90 -2.05 -17.18
C SER A 397 0.94 -0.52 -17.40
N VAL A 398 1.28 0.27 -16.37
CA VAL A 398 1.28 1.74 -16.42
C VAL A 398 2.26 2.28 -17.46
N ALA A 399 3.45 1.69 -17.55
CA ALA A 399 4.53 2.20 -18.38
C ALA A 399 4.44 1.71 -19.84
N GLY A 400 4.88 2.57 -20.76
CA GLY A 400 5.25 2.18 -22.12
C GLY A 400 6.65 1.56 -22.14
N SER A 401 7.67 2.41 -22.33
CA SER A 401 9.06 1.99 -22.21
C SER A 401 9.42 1.56 -20.79
N ARG A 402 10.13 0.43 -20.66
CA ARG A 402 10.52 -0.16 -19.37
C ARG A 402 11.98 -0.65 -19.42
N PRO A 403 12.69 -0.71 -18.28
CA PRO A 403 14.07 -1.20 -18.24
C PRO A 403 14.12 -2.74 -18.30
N GLY A 404 14.40 -3.30 -19.48
CA GLY A 404 14.52 -4.75 -19.69
C GLY A 404 15.65 -5.41 -18.87
N ALA A 405 16.68 -4.64 -18.52
CA ALA A 405 17.72 -5.05 -17.59
C ALA A 405 17.18 -5.50 -16.22
N LEU A 406 16.16 -4.82 -15.69
CA LEU A 406 15.55 -5.20 -14.40
C LEU A 406 14.85 -6.56 -14.48
N ILE A 407 14.19 -6.85 -15.61
CA ILE A 407 13.55 -8.14 -15.87
C ILE A 407 14.62 -9.24 -15.97
N ALA A 408 15.73 -8.97 -16.65
CA ALA A 408 16.83 -9.91 -16.77
C ALA A 408 17.46 -10.23 -15.39
N GLY A 409 17.73 -9.19 -14.58
CA GLY A 409 18.24 -9.37 -13.22
C GLY A 409 17.25 -10.10 -12.31
N CYS A 410 15.94 -9.85 -12.46
CA CYS A 410 14.90 -10.62 -11.77
C CYS A 410 14.95 -12.09 -12.15
N TRP A 411 14.94 -12.40 -13.45
CA TRP A 411 15.01 -13.78 -13.95
C TRP A 411 16.27 -14.49 -13.46
N ALA A 412 17.44 -13.84 -13.57
CA ALA A 412 18.72 -14.37 -13.09
C ALA A 412 18.67 -14.69 -11.58
N SER A 413 18.02 -13.84 -10.78
CA SER A 413 17.84 -14.08 -9.35
C SER A 413 16.99 -15.32 -9.07
N LEU A 414 15.83 -15.44 -9.73
CA LEU A 414 14.94 -16.59 -9.55
C LEU A 414 15.64 -17.91 -9.96
N MET A 415 16.35 -17.90 -11.08
CA MET A 415 17.07 -19.07 -11.60
C MET A 415 18.27 -19.45 -10.74
N SER A 416 19.03 -18.47 -10.26
CA SER A 416 20.24 -18.71 -9.46
C SER A 416 19.91 -19.18 -8.05
N VAL A 417 18.87 -18.63 -7.42
CA VAL A 417 18.47 -19.00 -6.06
C VAL A 417 17.77 -20.36 -6.08
N GLY A 418 16.82 -20.53 -7.01
CA GLY A 418 16.04 -21.76 -7.13
C GLY A 418 15.19 -22.07 -5.90
N GLU A 419 14.36 -23.11 -5.98
CA GLU A 419 13.47 -23.48 -4.87
C GLU A 419 14.25 -23.81 -3.58
N ALA A 420 15.33 -24.58 -3.68
CA ALA A 420 16.14 -24.94 -2.51
C ALA A 420 16.72 -23.70 -1.80
N GLY A 421 17.21 -22.71 -2.56
CA GLY A 421 17.72 -21.46 -1.99
C GLY A 421 16.63 -20.65 -1.31
N TYR A 422 15.42 -20.58 -1.88
CA TYR A 422 14.29 -19.91 -1.24
C TYR A 422 13.79 -20.64 0.02
N VAL A 423 13.78 -21.98 0.03
CA VAL A 423 13.45 -22.76 1.23
C VAL A 423 14.47 -22.51 2.34
N ASN A 424 15.77 -22.55 2.03
CA ASN A 424 16.82 -22.26 3.01
C ASN A 424 16.71 -20.83 3.55
N SER A 425 16.53 -19.86 2.66
CA SER A 425 16.34 -18.45 3.04
C SER A 425 15.10 -18.24 3.91
N CYS A 426 14.00 -18.92 3.59
CA CYS A 426 12.79 -18.92 4.40
C CYS A 426 13.08 -19.46 5.81
N THR A 427 13.83 -20.56 5.92
CA THR A 427 14.23 -21.13 7.20
C THR A 427 15.00 -20.14 8.06
N ASP A 428 16.01 -19.49 7.51
CA ASP A 428 16.84 -18.53 8.25
C ASP A 428 16.02 -17.32 8.73
N ILE A 429 15.22 -16.74 7.83
CA ILE A 429 14.40 -15.56 8.11
C ILE A 429 13.33 -15.87 9.17
N ILE A 430 12.62 -16.98 9.05
CA ILE A 430 11.53 -17.34 9.96
C ILE A 430 12.08 -17.78 11.32
N ASN A 431 13.20 -18.49 11.37
CA ASN A 431 13.86 -18.80 12.65
C ASN A 431 14.27 -17.54 13.40
N ALA A 432 14.84 -16.54 12.72
CA ALA A 432 15.18 -15.27 13.33
C ALA A 432 13.93 -14.52 13.83
N ALA A 433 12.89 -14.41 13.01
CA ALA A 433 11.63 -13.78 13.40
C ALA A 433 11.02 -14.45 14.65
N ARG A 434 10.95 -15.78 14.68
CA ARG A 434 10.44 -16.55 15.83
C ARG A 434 11.32 -16.43 17.06
N LYS A 435 12.65 -16.39 16.89
CA LYS A 435 13.59 -16.19 17.99
C LYS A 435 13.39 -14.83 18.65
N PHE A 436 13.28 -13.77 17.84
CA PHE A 436 12.97 -12.42 18.33
C PHE A 436 11.59 -12.36 18.99
N GLU A 437 10.55 -12.92 18.35
CA GLU A 437 9.20 -12.98 18.93
C GLU A 437 9.20 -13.68 20.29
N THR A 438 9.90 -14.83 20.38
CA THR A 438 10.04 -15.59 21.63
C THR A 438 10.72 -14.74 22.69
N ALA A 439 11.83 -14.07 22.36
CA ALA A 439 12.51 -13.19 23.30
C ALA A 439 11.60 -12.06 23.81
N VAL A 440 10.82 -11.40 22.95
CA VAL A 440 9.86 -10.38 23.38
C VAL A 440 8.79 -10.95 24.32
N ARG A 441 8.38 -12.21 24.12
CA ARG A 441 7.34 -12.86 24.93
C ARG A 441 7.86 -13.49 26.23
N THR A 442 9.12 -13.93 26.29
CA THR A 442 9.60 -14.78 27.38
C THR A 442 10.86 -14.30 28.08
N ASP A 443 11.64 -13.38 27.48
CA ASP A 443 12.82 -12.82 28.16
C ASP A 443 12.38 -12.08 29.43
N ALA A 444 13.08 -12.33 30.55
CA ALA A 444 12.68 -11.83 31.86
C ALA A 444 12.66 -10.30 31.95
N THR A 445 13.47 -9.62 31.13
CA THR A 445 13.48 -8.15 31.07
C THR A 445 12.49 -7.66 30.04
N ILE A 446 12.57 -8.15 28.79
CA ILE A 446 11.74 -7.61 27.70
C ILE A 446 10.25 -7.86 27.95
N SER A 447 9.89 -9.08 28.35
CA SER A 447 8.48 -9.48 28.51
C SER A 447 7.74 -8.76 29.65
N LEU A 448 8.44 -8.09 30.57
CA LEU A 448 7.81 -7.26 31.59
C LEU A 448 7.31 -5.92 31.03
N HIS A 449 7.99 -5.39 30.00
CA HIS A 449 7.79 -4.02 29.51
C HIS A 449 7.20 -3.95 28.10
N MET A 450 7.43 -4.98 27.29
CA MET A 450 7.02 -5.04 25.89
C MET A 450 6.02 -6.17 25.63
N GLU A 451 5.27 -6.05 24.54
CA GLU A 451 4.43 -7.12 24.01
C GLU A 451 4.41 -7.12 22.48
N VAL A 452 4.28 -8.31 21.91
CA VAL A 452 4.09 -8.51 20.46
C VAL A 452 2.65 -8.16 20.08
N ILE A 453 2.48 -7.49 18.94
CA ILE A 453 1.18 -7.19 18.36
C ILE A 453 0.67 -8.42 17.58
N GLY A 454 -0.41 -9.02 18.06
CA GLY A 454 -1.04 -10.18 17.44
C GLY A 454 -0.17 -11.44 17.47
N ASN A 455 -0.29 -12.24 16.42
CA ASN A 455 0.45 -13.50 16.23
C ASN A 455 1.06 -13.55 14.82
N PRO A 456 2.21 -12.87 14.59
CA PRO A 456 2.87 -12.87 13.30
C PRO A 456 3.51 -14.23 13.01
N ILE A 457 3.17 -14.84 11.88
CA ILE A 457 3.68 -16.18 11.49
C ILE A 457 4.65 -16.14 10.29
N VAL A 458 5.01 -14.94 9.83
CA VAL A 458 5.89 -14.72 8.67
C VAL A 458 7.13 -13.95 9.13
N SER A 459 7.61 -12.97 8.36
CA SER A 459 8.90 -12.33 8.57
C SER A 459 8.85 -11.01 9.35
N VAL A 460 7.67 -10.48 9.67
CA VAL A 460 7.54 -9.19 10.36
C VAL A 460 7.05 -9.40 11.77
N VAL A 461 7.76 -8.84 12.74
CA VAL A 461 7.37 -8.84 14.16
C VAL A 461 7.23 -7.40 14.63
N ALA A 462 5.98 -7.00 14.93
CA ALA A 462 5.67 -5.72 15.54
C ALA A 462 5.52 -5.88 17.06
N PHE A 463 6.03 -4.91 17.81
CA PHE A 463 5.95 -4.90 19.26
C PHE A 463 5.72 -3.48 19.79
N ARG A 464 5.11 -3.40 20.96
CA ARG A 464 4.77 -2.14 21.63
C ARG A 464 5.11 -2.20 23.11
N SER A 465 5.25 -1.04 23.72
CA SER A 465 5.34 -0.91 25.17
C SER A 465 3.99 -1.22 25.80
N LYS A 466 3.97 -2.08 26.82
CA LYS A 466 2.83 -2.26 27.74
C LYS A 466 3.07 -1.60 29.09
N ASN A 467 4.22 -0.93 29.26
CA ASN A 467 4.55 -0.17 30.45
C ASN A 467 4.45 1.34 30.16
N GLY A 468 3.48 2.01 30.81
CA GLY A 468 3.26 3.45 30.62
C GLY A 468 4.41 4.38 31.04
N ALA A 469 5.44 3.86 31.70
CA ALA A 469 6.66 4.60 32.04
C ALA A 469 7.65 4.72 30.87
N ILE A 470 7.49 3.89 29.83
CA ILE A 470 8.39 3.79 28.67
C ILE A 470 7.58 4.02 27.40
N ASP A 471 7.95 5.04 26.63
CA ASP A 471 7.40 5.25 25.28
C ASP A 471 8.14 4.35 24.28
N ILE A 472 7.39 3.72 23.37
CA ILE A 472 7.98 2.85 22.34
C ILE A 472 8.81 3.66 21.33
N TYR A 473 8.52 4.95 21.17
CA TYR A 473 9.32 5.80 20.30
C TYR A 473 10.68 6.14 20.93
N ASP A 474 10.74 6.39 22.24
CA ASP A 474 12.02 6.59 22.96
C ASP A 474 12.92 5.35 22.81
N ILE A 475 12.35 4.15 22.90
CA ILE A 475 13.04 2.88 22.58
C ILE A 475 13.57 2.88 21.14
N ALA A 476 12.77 3.36 20.18
CA ALA A 476 13.17 3.42 18.77
C ALA A 476 14.36 4.36 18.55
N ASP A 477 14.41 5.50 19.25
CA ASP A 477 15.53 6.46 19.12
C ASP A 477 16.79 5.95 19.77
N ASP A 478 16.69 5.33 20.95
CA ASP A 478 17.85 4.75 21.63
C ASP A 478 18.41 3.55 20.85
N LEU A 479 17.55 2.77 20.16
CA LEU A 479 17.99 1.78 19.16
C LEU A 479 18.61 2.45 17.92
N SER A 480 18.05 3.56 17.45
CA SER A 480 18.62 4.34 16.33
C SER A 480 19.99 4.93 16.65
N ALA A 481 20.21 5.37 17.89
CA ALA A 481 21.52 5.80 18.38
C ALA A 481 22.54 4.65 18.41
N LYS A 482 22.08 3.40 18.53
CA LYS A 482 22.87 2.18 18.32
C LYS A 482 22.93 1.76 16.85
N GLY A 483 22.44 2.56 15.90
CA GLY A 483 22.50 2.30 14.47
C GLY A 483 21.42 1.35 13.94
N TRP A 484 20.38 1.04 14.72
CA TRP A 484 19.21 0.29 14.24
C TRP A 484 18.20 1.19 13.53
N HIS A 485 17.72 0.77 12.37
CA HIS A 485 16.69 1.47 11.64
C HIS A 485 15.45 0.57 11.53
N LEU A 486 14.66 0.59 12.60
CA LEU A 486 13.37 -0.09 12.67
C LEU A 486 12.24 0.81 12.17
N ASN A 487 11.13 0.21 11.75
CA ASN A 487 10.00 0.99 11.25
C ASN A 487 9.10 1.41 12.41
N ALA A 488 8.88 2.72 12.55
CA ALA A 488 7.91 3.27 13.49
C ALA A 488 6.47 3.14 12.95
N LEU A 489 5.55 2.74 13.82
CA LEU A 489 4.15 2.48 13.51
C LEU A 489 3.24 3.40 14.34
N GLN A 490 1.97 3.48 13.92
CA GLN A 490 0.95 4.27 14.61
C GLN A 490 -0.41 3.59 14.55
N SER A 491 -1.24 3.85 15.56
CA SER A 491 -2.58 3.27 15.73
C SER A 491 -2.61 1.73 15.70
N PRO A 492 -1.96 1.05 16.68
CA PRO A 492 -1.36 1.60 17.92
C PRO A 492 0.09 2.07 17.75
N ALA A 493 0.62 2.80 18.74
CA ALA A 493 2.03 3.15 18.78
C ALA A 493 2.86 1.88 18.95
N ALA A 494 3.81 1.66 18.03
CA ALA A 494 4.62 0.45 17.98
C ALA A 494 5.85 0.66 17.11
N ILE A 495 6.76 -0.32 17.12
CA ILE A 495 7.81 -0.47 16.12
C ILE A 495 7.80 -1.89 15.58
N HIS A 496 8.35 -2.12 14.38
CA HIS A 496 8.56 -3.48 13.87
C HIS A 496 9.93 -3.71 13.27
N CYS A 497 10.32 -4.99 13.27
CA CYS A 497 11.39 -5.52 12.45
C CYS A 497 10.80 -6.42 11.35
N ALA A 498 11.07 -6.09 10.08
CA ALA A 498 10.84 -6.98 8.95
C ALA A 498 12.12 -7.74 8.66
N PHE A 499 12.18 -9.00 9.07
CA PHE A 499 13.35 -9.83 8.97
C PHE A 499 13.67 -10.17 7.50
N THR A 500 14.94 -9.99 7.13
CA THR A 500 15.58 -10.31 5.86
C THR A 500 16.85 -11.13 6.11
N ILE A 501 17.58 -11.52 5.05
CA ILE A 501 18.83 -12.28 5.22
C ILE A 501 19.85 -11.52 6.10
N PRO A 502 20.11 -10.21 5.91
CA PRO A 502 20.98 -9.45 6.81
C PRO A 502 20.50 -9.40 8.26
N THR A 503 19.24 -9.01 8.51
CA THR A 503 18.74 -8.85 9.89
C THR A 503 18.63 -10.18 10.62
N ALA A 504 18.41 -11.29 9.90
CA ALA A 504 18.38 -12.63 10.50
C ALA A 504 19.72 -12.97 11.16
N LYS A 505 20.84 -12.54 10.57
CA LYS A 505 22.18 -12.72 11.14
C LYS A 505 22.43 -11.86 12.37
N ALA A 506 21.73 -10.74 12.50
CA ALA A 506 21.89 -9.77 13.58
C ALA A 506 20.85 -9.91 14.71
N VAL A 507 20.00 -10.95 14.67
CA VAL A 507 18.88 -11.11 15.61
C VAL A 507 19.30 -11.16 17.07
N ASP A 508 20.42 -11.81 17.39
CA ASP A 508 20.95 -11.88 18.75
C ASP A 508 21.39 -10.50 19.26
N GLN A 509 22.06 -9.72 18.41
CA GLN A 509 22.44 -8.36 18.74
C GLN A 509 21.22 -7.46 18.92
N LEU A 510 20.17 -7.64 18.11
CA LEU A 510 18.92 -6.90 18.26
C LEU A 510 18.28 -7.16 19.63
N ILE A 511 18.24 -8.42 20.06
CA ILE A 511 17.67 -8.79 21.37
C ILE A 511 18.51 -8.18 22.49
N ALA A 512 19.84 -8.29 22.42
CA ALA A 512 20.74 -7.72 23.42
C ALA A 512 20.61 -6.19 23.53
N ASP A 513 20.63 -5.49 22.39
CA ASP A 513 20.50 -4.04 22.35
C ASP A 513 19.11 -3.59 22.83
N LEU A 514 18.04 -4.32 22.49
CA LEU A 514 16.69 -4.04 22.99
C LEU A 514 16.62 -4.17 24.52
N THR A 515 17.21 -5.21 25.10
CA THR A 515 17.28 -5.39 26.55
C THR A 515 18.01 -4.25 27.24
N GLU A 516 19.16 -3.84 26.68
CA GLU A 516 19.94 -2.70 27.22
C GLU A 516 19.16 -1.39 27.14
N VAL A 517 18.52 -1.12 26.00
CA VAL A 517 17.72 0.10 25.79
C VAL A 517 16.51 0.15 26.72
N ILE A 518 15.84 -0.97 26.98
CA ILE A 518 14.76 -1.04 27.98
C ILE A 518 15.30 -0.70 29.37
N GLY A 519 16.45 -1.24 29.76
CA GLY A 519 17.09 -0.93 31.04
C GLY A 519 17.39 0.57 31.19
N LYS A 520 17.96 1.18 30.15
CA LYS A 520 18.25 2.61 30.10
C LYS A 520 17.00 3.48 30.22
N GLU A 521 15.92 3.13 29.54
CA GLU A 521 14.65 3.86 29.64
C GLU A 521 14.00 3.74 31.03
N LEU A 522 14.13 2.58 31.68
CA LEU A 522 13.68 2.39 33.05
C LEU A 522 14.44 3.26 34.05
N GLU A 523 15.76 3.39 33.89
CA GLU A 523 16.57 4.30 34.71
C GLU A 523 16.13 5.75 34.54
N LYS A 524 15.88 6.20 33.29
CA LYS A 524 15.31 7.53 33.01
C LYS A 524 13.94 7.71 33.66
N ALA A 525 13.08 6.68 33.64
CA ALA A 525 11.78 6.71 34.31
C ALA A 525 11.91 6.86 35.84
N GLU A 526 12.78 6.07 36.48
CA GLU A 526 13.03 6.17 37.92
C GLU A 526 13.68 7.50 38.31
N GLN A 527 14.59 8.04 37.50
CA GLN A 527 15.15 9.36 37.73
C GLN A 527 14.08 10.45 37.70
N ARG A 528 13.16 10.44 36.70
CA ARG A 528 12.03 11.38 36.63
C ARG A 528 11.17 11.31 37.90
N LYS A 529 10.91 10.11 38.39
CA LYS A 529 10.16 9.89 39.63
C LYS A 529 10.89 10.47 40.85
N ARG A 530 12.22 10.30 40.94
CA ARG A 530 13.05 10.91 42.00
C ARG A 530 13.07 12.43 41.94
N GLU A 531 13.01 13.00 40.73
CA GLU A 531 12.92 14.45 40.49
C GLU A 531 11.51 15.03 40.74
N GLY A 532 10.56 14.22 41.20
CA GLY A 532 9.17 14.65 41.43
C GLY A 532 8.37 14.88 40.14
N LYS A 533 8.90 14.47 38.98
CA LYS A 533 8.18 14.47 37.70
C LYS A 533 7.31 13.21 37.59
N SER A 534 6.33 13.24 36.70
CA SER A 534 5.48 12.07 36.43
C SER A 534 6.33 10.89 35.96
N TYR A 535 6.20 9.75 36.64
CA TYR A 535 6.79 8.48 36.23
C TYR A 535 6.17 7.95 34.93
N ILE A 536 4.86 8.19 34.77
CA ILE A 536 4.13 7.85 33.55
C ILE A 536 4.38 8.95 32.52
N LEU A 537 4.88 8.55 31.35
CA LEU A 537 4.97 9.42 30.19
C LEU A 537 3.57 9.64 29.63
N ASN A 538 3.05 10.85 29.81
CA ASN A 538 1.99 11.35 28.94
C ASN A 538 2.63 11.81 27.62
N ARG A 539 3.09 10.84 26.80
CA ARG A 539 3.72 10.98 25.46
C ARG A 539 4.93 11.95 25.39
N GLY A 540 6.14 11.40 25.22
CA GLY A 540 7.44 12.13 25.22
C GLY A 540 7.92 12.64 23.85
N ASP A 541 9.02 13.41 23.80
CA ASP A 541 9.40 14.37 22.74
C ASP A 541 10.00 13.83 21.42
N THR A 542 10.33 12.54 21.30
CA THR A 542 10.50 11.92 19.96
C THR A 542 9.17 11.55 19.30
N SER A 543 8.09 11.96 19.96
CA SER A 543 6.80 12.28 19.39
C SER A 543 6.82 13.30 18.25
N ALA A 544 7.84 14.12 18.00
CA ALA A 544 7.68 15.27 17.11
C ALA A 544 7.14 14.96 15.69
N LEU A 545 7.52 13.83 15.08
CA LEU A 545 6.92 13.36 13.84
C LEU A 545 5.77 12.38 14.09
N TYR A 546 5.99 11.21 14.72
CA TYR A 546 4.95 10.17 14.83
C TYR A 546 3.99 10.34 16.01
N GLY A 547 4.43 10.86 17.16
CA GLY A 547 3.56 11.08 18.32
C GLY A 547 2.67 12.34 18.19
N VAL A 548 3.17 13.40 17.56
CA VAL A 548 2.46 14.64 17.22
C VAL A 548 1.64 14.41 15.95
N ALA A 549 2.19 13.84 14.87
CA ALA A 549 1.36 13.50 13.71
C ALA A 549 0.27 12.50 14.05
N GLY A 550 0.53 11.52 14.93
CA GLY A 550 -0.45 10.55 15.41
C GLY A 550 -1.55 11.18 16.28
N SER A 551 -1.22 12.17 17.11
CA SER A 551 -2.14 12.81 18.06
C SER A 551 -2.96 13.98 17.48
N ILE A 552 -2.50 14.63 16.40
CA ILE A 552 -3.27 15.71 15.77
C ILE A 552 -4.53 15.13 15.09
N PRO A 553 -5.74 15.64 15.43
CA PRO A 553 -7.00 15.16 14.85
C PRO A 553 -7.12 15.40 13.34
N ASP A 554 -6.61 16.54 12.85
CA ASP A 554 -6.57 16.86 11.43
C ASP A 554 -5.19 16.59 10.84
N LYS A 555 -5.12 15.61 9.94
CA LYS A 555 -3.87 15.23 9.27
C LYS A 555 -3.43 16.21 8.18
N SER A 556 -4.12 17.34 7.98
CA SER A 556 -3.72 18.39 7.02
C SER A 556 -2.34 18.97 7.34
N VAL A 557 -2.01 19.21 8.61
CA VAL A 557 -0.68 19.68 9.03
C VAL A 557 0.39 18.64 8.75
N VAL A 558 0.10 17.37 9.03
CA VAL A 558 0.99 16.23 8.73
C VAL A 558 1.22 16.11 7.23
N SER A 559 0.17 16.34 6.42
CA SER A 559 0.26 16.30 4.96
C SER A 559 1.19 17.40 4.43
N ARG A 560 1.13 18.60 5.00
CA ARG A 560 2.05 19.71 4.66
C ARG A 560 3.50 19.43 5.05
N LEU A 561 3.72 18.81 6.22
CA LEU A 561 5.06 18.37 6.62
C LEU A 561 5.60 17.30 5.68
N ALA A 562 4.76 16.33 5.30
CA ALA A 562 5.13 15.30 4.33
C ALA A 562 5.42 15.88 2.95
N GLU A 563 4.65 16.88 2.50
CA GLU A 563 4.90 17.62 1.26
C GLU A 563 6.26 18.33 1.31
N GLY A 564 6.54 19.11 2.36
CA GLY A 564 7.83 19.78 2.52
C GLY A 564 9.01 18.81 2.65
N PHE A 565 8.81 17.64 3.28
CA PHE A 565 9.80 16.56 3.28
C PHE A 565 10.07 16.06 1.86
N LEU A 566 9.03 15.82 1.05
CA LEU A 566 9.20 15.39 -0.34
C LEU A 566 9.92 16.44 -1.18
N ASP A 567 9.59 17.73 -1.02
CA ASP A 567 10.28 18.83 -1.71
C ASP A 567 11.77 18.89 -1.33
N THR A 568 12.09 18.62 -0.06
CA THR A 568 13.46 18.57 0.45
C THR A 568 14.30 17.51 -0.26
N LEU A 569 13.73 16.36 -0.63
CA LEU A 569 14.44 15.28 -1.31
C LEU A 569 14.97 15.67 -2.71
N TYR A 570 14.44 16.76 -3.29
CA TYR A 570 14.85 17.26 -4.60
C TYR A 570 15.67 18.56 -4.52
N LYS A 571 16.09 18.97 -3.33
CA LYS A 571 16.99 20.11 -3.14
C LYS A 571 18.44 19.70 -3.40
N ALA A 572 19.08 20.37 -4.36
CA ALA A 572 20.46 20.16 -4.76
C ALA A 572 21.45 21.10 -4.06
#